data_AF-A0A9E3EYV9-F1
#
_entry.id   AF-A0A9E3EYV9-F1
#
_cell.length_a   1.000
_cell.length_b   1.000
_cell.length_c   1.000
_cell.angle_alpha   90.00
_cell.angle_beta   90.00
_cell.angle_gamma   90.00
#
_symmetry.space_group_name_H-M   'P 1'
#
loop_
_entity.id
_entity.type
_entity.pdbx_description
1 polymer ?
#
loop_
_entity_poly.entity_id
_entity_poly.type
_entity_poly.pdbx_seq_one_letter_code
_entity_poly.pdbx_strand_id
1 'polypeptide(L)' 'MQIRQHLGADKPAVILHPSGTVLTFDELEARANRLAHYFRQAGLVEGDAVAILMENNEHLHA' A
#
# COMPACT_ATOMS: atom_id res chain seq x y z
N MET A 1 -1.33 -5.65 10.76
CA MET A 1 -2.23 -4.61 10.23
C MET A 1 -3.67 -5.10 10.26
N GLN A 2 -4.58 -4.42 10.97
CA GLN A 2 -6.00 -4.81 11.10
C GLN A 2 -6.84 -4.54 9.82
N ILE A 3 -6.20 -4.26 8.68
CA ILE A 3 -6.89 -3.93 7.42
C ILE A 3 -7.69 -5.11 6.85
N ARG A 4 -7.32 -6.35 7.20
CA ARG A 4 -7.95 -7.58 6.67
C ARG A 4 -9.44 -7.69 6.96
N GLN A 5 -9.93 -6.98 7.98
CA GLN A 5 -11.34 -6.95 8.35
C GLN A 5 -12.22 -6.21 7.33
N HIS A 6 -11.61 -5.45 6.42
CA HIS A 6 -12.28 -4.62 5.43
C HIS A 6 -12.15 -5.15 3.99
N LEU A 7 -11.52 -6.30 3.81
CA LEU A 7 -11.35 -6.92 2.50
C LEU A 7 -12.66 -7.49 1.98
N GLY A 8 -12.89 -7.40 0.67
CA GLY A 8 -14.10 -7.85 0.00
C GLY A 8 -15.34 -7.01 0.30
N ALA A 9 -15.19 -5.86 0.97
CA ALA A 9 -16.27 -4.95 1.31
C ALA A 9 -16.33 -3.71 0.39
N ASP A 10 -15.49 -3.67 -0.67
CA ASP A 10 -15.30 -2.52 -1.58
C ASP A 10 -15.16 -1.17 -0.84
N LYS A 11 -14.65 -1.23 0.39
CA LYS A 11 -14.60 -0.08 1.28
C LYS A 11 -13.43 0.82 0.88
N PRO A 12 -13.63 2.13 0.70
CA PRO A 12 -12.54 3.07 0.49
C PRO A 12 -11.54 3.05 1.66
N ALA A 13 -10.25 2.94 1.32
CA ALA A 13 -9.13 3.01 2.25
C ALA A 13 -8.38 4.35 2.12
N VAL A 14 -8.19 4.84 0.89
CA VAL A 14 -7.52 6.11 0.60
C VAL A 14 -8.34 6.90 -0.40
N ILE A 15 -8.45 8.21 -0.17
CA ILE A 15 -9.04 9.16 -1.11
C ILE A 15 -8.00 10.26 -1.34
N LEU A 16 -7.48 10.35 -2.56
CA LEU A 16 -6.48 11.33 -2.94
C LEU A 16 -7.16 12.60 -3.46
N HIS A 17 -6.80 13.73 -2.85
CA HIS A 17 -7.26 15.04 -3.26
C HIS A 17 -6.08 15.83 -3.84
N PRO A 18 -6.23 16.53 -4.99
CA PRO A 18 -7.47 16.84 -5.71
C PRO A 18 -7.85 15.85 -6.83
N SER A 19 -7.07 14.79 -7.07
CA SER A 19 -7.31 13.88 -8.21
C SER A 19 -8.65 13.14 -8.15
N GLY A 20 -9.23 12.97 -6.96
CA GLY A 20 -10.45 12.20 -6.75
C GLY A 20 -10.23 10.69 -6.82
N THR A 21 -8.97 10.24 -6.89
CA THR A 21 -8.64 8.80 -6.93
C THR A 21 -9.03 8.16 -5.60
N VAL A 22 -9.83 7.10 -5.67
CA VAL A 22 -10.22 6.29 -4.52
C VAL A 22 -9.54 4.93 -4.63
N LEU A 23 -8.88 4.50 -3.56
CA LEU A 23 -8.34 3.14 -3.42
C LEU A 23 -9.12 2.42 -2.35
N THR A 24 -9.59 1.22 -2.68
CA THR A 24 -10.23 0.31 -1.74
C THR A 24 -9.21 -0.38 -0.83
N PHE A 25 -9.69 -0.99 0.24
CA PHE A 25 -8.84 -1.84 1.10
C PHE A 25 -8.25 -3.04 0.34
N ASP A 26 -9.00 -3.62 -0.59
CA ASP A 26 -8.54 -4.73 -1.43
C ASP A 26 -7.40 -4.32 -2.35
N GLU A 27 -7.55 -3.16 -3.02
CA GLU A 27 -6.50 -2.62 -3.89
C GLU A 27 -5.25 -2.24 -3.10
N LEU A 28 -5.42 -1.65 -1.92
CA LEU A 28 -4.32 -1.28 -1.03
C LEU A 28 -3.55 -2.51 -0.54
N GLU A 29 -4.25 -3.59 -0.15
CA GLU A 29 -3.58 -4.82 0.28
C GLU A 29 -2.87 -5.52 -0.89
N ALA A 30 -3.55 -5.62 -2.05
CA ALA A 30 -2.97 -6.23 -3.24
C ALA A 30 -1.71 -5.49 -3.70
N ARG A 31 -1.71 -4.16 -3.59
CA ARG A 31 -0.55 -3.31 -3.80
C ARG A 31 0.55 -3.58 -2.77
N ALA A 32 0.29 -3.32 -1.48
CA ALA A 32 1.29 -3.48 -0.43
C ALA A 32 1.98 -4.87 -0.44
N ASN A 33 1.25 -5.94 -0.80
CA ASN A 33 1.83 -7.26 -0.99
C ASN A 33 2.83 -7.34 -2.15
N ARG A 34 2.57 -6.67 -3.30
CA ARG A 34 3.53 -6.58 -4.40
C ARG A 34 4.81 -5.88 -3.98
N LEU A 35 4.71 -4.75 -3.27
CA LEU A 35 5.89 -4.06 -2.75
C LEU A 35 6.67 -4.92 -1.75
N ALA A 36 5.98 -5.63 -0.86
CA ALA A 36 6.61 -6.56 0.07
C ALA A 36 7.35 -7.71 -0.66
N HIS A 37 6.76 -8.26 -1.72
CA HIS A 37 7.43 -9.27 -2.56
C HIS A 37 8.68 -8.70 -3.24
N TYR A 38 8.59 -7.49 -3.79
CA TYR A 38 9.73 -6.81 -4.39
C TYR A 38 10.86 -6.60 -3.37
N PHE A 39 10.56 -6.10 -2.17
CA PHE A 39 11.57 -5.92 -1.12
C PHE A 39 12.22 -7.23 -0.69
N ARG A 40 11.45 -8.31 -0.55
CA ARG A 40 12.01 -9.64 -0.26
C ARG A 40 12.93 -10.13 -1.37
N GLN A 41 12.57 -9.91 -2.63
CA GLN A 41 13.42 -10.25 -3.78
C GLN A 41 14.70 -9.40 -3.83
N ALA A 42 14.64 -8.15 -3.35
CA ALA A 42 15.79 -7.27 -3.20
C ALA A 42 16.68 -7.61 -1.99
N GLY A 43 16.33 -8.63 -1.20
CA GLY A 43 17.11 -9.09 -0.05
C GLY A 43 16.79 -8.41 1.27
N LEU A 44 15.72 -7.61 1.34
CA LEU A 44 15.28 -6.99 2.59
C LEU A 44 14.79 -8.05 3.57
N VAL A 45 15.29 -8.00 4.81
CA VAL A 45 14.89 -8.90 5.90
C VAL A 45 14.24 -8.16 7.05
N GLU A 46 13.69 -8.92 8.00
CA GLU A 46 13.14 -8.35 9.23
C GLU A 46 14.25 -7.64 10.03
N GLY A 47 13.95 -6.41 10.47
CA GLY A 47 14.89 -5.56 11.19
C GLY A 47 15.61 -4.52 10.31
N ASP A 48 15.57 -4.68 8.98
CA ASP A 48 16.12 -3.69 8.06
C ASP A 48 15.29 -2.41 8.00
N ALA A 49 15.95 -1.28 7.71
CA ALA A 49 15.31 0.01 7.52
C ALA A 49 15.20 0.37 6.03
N VAL A 50 14.03 0.83 5.61
CA VAL A 50 13.79 1.38 4.26
C VAL A 50 13.48 2.86 4.38
N ALA A 51 14.31 3.70 3.76
CA ALA A 51 14.02 5.12 3.62
C ALA A 51 13.04 5.34 2.47
N ILE A 52 11.95 6.06 2.72
CA ILE A 52 10.95 6.40 1.73
C ILE A 52 10.96 7.93 1.55
N LEU A 53 11.33 8.38 0.36
CA LEU A 53 11.30 9.79 -0.02
C LEU A 53 10.41 9.96 -1.26
N MET A 54 9.19 10.46 -1.05
CA MET A 54 8.29 10.81 -2.13
C MET A 54 7.20 11.78 -1.67
N GLU A 55 6.52 12.38 -2.64
CA GLU A 55 5.32 13.19 -2.41
C GLU A 55 4.12 12.30 -2.01
N ASN A 56 3.09 12.92 -1.44
CA ASN A 56 1.83 12.22 -1.16
C ASN A 56 1.07 11.98 -2.48
N ASN A 57 1.36 10.85 -3.13
CA ASN A 57 0.78 10.45 -4.39
C ASN A 57 0.26 9.01 -4.35
N GLU A 58 -0.46 8.62 -5.38
CA GLU A 58 -1.06 7.27 -5.50
C GLU A 58 -0.04 6.12 -5.59
N HIS A 59 1.25 6.44 -5.75
CA HIS A 59 2.31 5.46 -5.96
C HIS A 59 2.87 4.89 -4.65
N LEU A 60 2.71 5.54 -3.49
CA LEU A 60 3.16 4.97 -2.20
C LEU A 60 2.25 3.84 -1.68
N HIS A 61 1.00 3.81 -2.11
CA HIS A 61 0.05 2.77 -1.71
C HIS A 61 0.22 1.48 -2.51
N ALA A 62 1.30 1.38 -3.31
CA ALA A 62 1.67 0.29 -4.20
C ALA A 62 2.43 -0.85 -3.51
#